data_AF-A0A7Y2CXT1-F1
#
_entry.id   AF-A0A7Y2CXT1-F1
#
_cell.length_a   1.000
_cell.length_b   1.000
_cell.length_c   1.000
_cell.angle_alpha   90.00
_cell.angle_beta   90.00
_cell.angle_gamma   90.00
#
_symmetry.space_group_name_H-M   'P 1'
#
loop_
_entity.id
_entity.type
_entity.pdbx_description
1 polymer ?
#
loop_
_entity_poly.entity_id
_entity_poly.type
_entity_poly.pdbx_seq_one_letter_code
_entity_poly.pdbx_strand_id
1 'polypeptide(L)'
;MKMLRTICALLILTAGTAAAQERHFTLQAPAALIENGFLRHLLPRFSLKTGIRITPGADPGNAAFGDEGIPVFRQGERVWHLSRTDGPYTEAFQDWLLSDIGKRTIESFATDGTNLFSTDVAVREVAVVAEITGDVAMGEEMSLKHCGRCHVVNETNRMNAIGSTPSFGLMRTFPDWEGRFLAFYALNPHPAFTQVAEVTEPFPENLPSPIAPLEVTLDEIDAIAAYVATIAPADLGAPVRSQ
;
A
#
# COMPACT_ATOMS: atom_id res chain seq x y z
N MET A 1 93.84 7.49 0.92
CA MET A 1 92.96 8.18 1.89
C MET A 1 91.85 8.84 1.09
N LYS A 2 90.71 8.17 0.88
CA LYS A 2 89.49 8.24 1.71
C LYS A 2 89.00 9.68 1.92
N MET A 3 88.02 10.14 1.15
CA MET A 3 86.64 10.46 1.59
C MET A 3 85.92 11.30 0.49
N LEU A 4 84.79 10.85 -0.07
CA LEU A 4 83.41 10.97 0.45
C LEU A 4 82.99 12.47 0.46
N ARG A 5 81.96 12.97 -0.25
CA ARG A 5 80.60 12.45 -0.43
C ARG A 5 79.91 13.08 -1.64
N THR A 6 79.38 12.21 -2.48
CA THR A 6 78.33 12.40 -3.49
C THR A 6 76.98 12.57 -2.79
N ILE A 7 76.22 13.64 -3.07
CA ILE A 7 74.75 13.67 -2.88
C ILE A 7 74.14 14.55 -3.99
N CYS A 8 73.85 13.96 -5.15
CA CYS A 8 72.83 14.47 -6.07
C CYS A 8 71.51 13.82 -5.64
N ALA A 9 70.63 14.60 -5.00
CA ALA A 9 69.29 14.16 -4.67
C ALA A 9 68.45 14.10 -5.96
N LEU A 10 68.31 12.89 -6.50
CA LEU A 10 67.38 12.57 -7.59
C LEU A 10 65.99 12.45 -6.96
N LEU A 11 65.23 13.54 -6.93
CA LEU A 11 63.79 13.53 -6.63
C LEU A 11 63.07 12.92 -7.83
N ILE A 12 62.92 11.60 -7.81
CA ILE A 12 62.01 10.87 -8.69
C ILE A 12 60.60 11.28 -8.25
N LEU A 13 60.01 12.24 -8.97
CA LEU A 13 58.57 12.44 -8.97
C LEU A 13 57.94 11.17 -9.56
N THR A 14 57.63 10.20 -8.72
CA THR A 14 56.61 9.21 -9.04
C THR A 14 55.29 9.95 -9.10
N ALA A 15 54.97 10.48 -10.29
CA ALA A 15 53.60 10.81 -10.64
C ALA A 15 52.82 9.49 -10.62
N GLY A 16 52.37 9.10 -9.42
CA GLY A 16 51.35 8.09 -9.29
C GLY A 16 50.16 8.60 -10.10
N THR A 17 49.87 7.94 -11.21
CA THR A 17 48.59 8.08 -11.90
C THR A 17 47.54 7.77 -10.85
N ALA A 18 46.95 8.80 -10.25
CA ALA A 18 45.71 8.67 -9.53
C ALA A 18 44.71 8.18 -10.58
N ALA A 19 44.52 6.87 -10.65
CA ALA A 19 43.40 6.29 -11.35
C ALA A 19 42.18 6.89 -10.66
N ALA A 20 41.58 7.90 -11.30
CA ALA A 20 40.31 8.42 -10.87
C ALA A 20 39.35 7.24 -10.92
N GLN A 21 38.99 6.68 -9.76
CA GLN A 21 38.01 5.61 -9.67
C GLN A 21 36.75 6.12 -10.38
N GLU A 22 36.46 5.59 -11.57
CA GLU A 22 35.34 6.06 -12.36
C GLU A 22 34.06 5.74 -11.59
N ARG A 23 33.42 6.78 -11.03
CA ARG A 23 32.15 6.67 -10.30
C ARG A 23 31.04 6.36 -11.29
N HIS A 24 30.92 5.10 -11.69
CA HIS A 24 29.98 4.66 -12.71
C HIS A 24 29.35 3.31 -12.39
N PHE A 25 28.15 3.06 -12.92
CA PHE A 25 27.51 1.74 -12.93
C PHE A 25 26.51 1.62 -14.09
N THR A 26 26.11 0.40 -14.43
CA THR A 26 25.11 0.13 -15.48
C THR A 26 23.71 -0.06 -14.90
N LEU A 27 22.71 0.48 -15.59
CA LEU A 27 21.29 0.38 -15.21
C LEU A 27 20.52 -0.35 -16.30
N GLN A 28 20.02 -1.54 -15.99
CA GLN A 28 19.06 -2.20 -16.85
C GLN A 28 17.72 -1.45 -16.79
N ALA A 29 17.15 -1.14 -17.95
CA ALA A 29 15.84 -0.51 -18.04
C ALA A 29 15.06 -1.07 -19.22
N PRO A 30 13.73 -1.29 -19.08
CA PRO A 30 12.89 -1.71 -20.19
C PRO A 30 12.84 -0.67 -21.31
N ALA A 31 12.66 -1.15 -22.54
CA ALA A 31 12.59 -0.31 -23.74
C ALA A 31 11.60 0.86 -23.59
N ALA A 32 10.45 0.62 -22.96
CA ALA A 32 9.44 1.65 -22.70
C ALA A 32 9.99 2.88 -21.93
N LEU A 33 10.90 2.70 -20.97
CA LEU A 33 11.52 3.80 -20.21
C LEU A 33 12.68 4.47 -20.95
N ILE A 34 13.35 3.72 -21.84
CA ILE A 34 14.44 4.25 -22.67
C ILE A 34 13.85 5.13 -23.78
N GLU A 35 12.85 4.61 -24.49
CA GLU A 35 12.29 5.21 -25.70
C GLU A 35 11.50 6.49 -25.40
N ASN A 36 10.72 6.51 -24.32
CA ASN A 36 9.92 7.67 -23.96
C ASN A 36 10.76 8.88 -23.51
N GLY A 37 12.08 8.72 -23.32
CA GLY A 37 13.00 9.79 -22.93
C GLY A 37 13.06 10.07 -21.42
N PHE A 38 12.37 9.29 -20.59
CA PHE A 38 12.38 9.43 -19.15
C PHE A 38 13.80 9.35 -18.57
N LEU A 39 14.59 8.36 -18.98
CA LEU A 39 15.98 8.21 -18.48
C LEU A 39 16.88 9.36 -18.93
N ARG A 40 16.63 9.95 -20.11
CA ARG A 40 17.34 11.14 -20.59
C ARG A 40 17.01 12.39 -19.76
N HIS A 41 15.84 12.42 -19.12
CA HIS A 41 15.47 13.47 -18.16
C HIS A 41 16.03 13.17 -16.76
N LEU A 42 15.91 11.93 -16.29
CA LEU A 42 16.22 11.54 -14.92
C LEU A 42 17.73 11.52 -14.62
N LEU A 43 18.49 10.77 -15.43
CA LEU A 43 19.89 10.42 -15.11
C LEU A 43 20.83 11.63 -15.05
N PRO A 44 20.75 12.63 -15.96
CA PRO A 44 21.64 13.80 -15.89
C PRO A 44 21.51 14.59 -14.59
N ARG A 45 20.31 14.65 -13.99
CA ARG A 45 20.06 15.39 -12.75
C ARG A 45 20.67 14.72 -11.53
N PHE A 46 20.61 13.38 -11.49
CA PHE A 46 21.35 12.61 -10.50
C PHE A 46 22.86 12.82 -10.68
N SER A 47 23.38 12.59 -11.89
CA SER A 47 24.81 12.68 -12.17
C SER A 47 25.39 14.07 -11.93
N LEU A 48 24.64 15.13 -12.20
CA LEU A 48 25.09 16.50 -11.93
C LEU A 48 25.29 16.76 -10.43
N LYS A 49 24.43 16.21 -9.57
CA LYS A 49 24.51 16.42 -8.12
C LYS A 49 25.57 15.53 -7.46
N THR A 50 25.77 14.31 -7.96
CA THR A 50 26.59 13.29 -7.28
C THR A 50 27.95 13.04 -7.94
N GLY A 51 28.11 13.42 -9.21
CA GLY A 51 29.26 13.05 -10.03
C GLY A 51 29.30 11.57 -10.41
N ILE A 52 28.25 10.80 -10.11
CA ILE A 52 28.13 9.37 -10.46
C ILE A 52 27.45 9.25 -11.83
N ARG A 53 28.10 8.60 -12.79
CA ARG A 53 27.56 8.35 -14.14
C ARG A 53 26.78 7.04 -14.17
N ILE A 54 25.64 7.05 -14.85
CA ILE A 54 24.81 5.85 -15.03
C ILE A 54 24.67 5.59 -16.53
N THR A 55 24.96 4.37 -16.96
CA THR A 55 24.77 3.93 -18.36
C THR A 55 23.51 3.07 -18.44
N PRO A 56 22.40 3.57 -19.00
CA PRO A 56 21.19 2.77 -19.18
C PRO A 56 21.35 1.79 -20.36
N GLY A 57 20.78 0.60 -20.25
CA GLY A 57 20.78 -0.42 -21.30
C GLY A 57 19.70 -1.49 -21.11
N ALA A 58 19.54 -2.37 -22.10
CA ALA A 58 18.62 -3.50 -22.02
C ALA A 58 19.21 -4.72 -21.29
N ASP A 59 20.54 -4.82 -21.27
CA ASP A 59 21.28 -5.91 -20.64
C ASP A 59 21.29 -5.80 -19.11
N PRO A 60 21.44 -6.93 -18.39
CA PRO A 60 21.62 -6.91 -16.94
C PRO A 60 22.76 -6.00 -16.48
N GLY A 61 22.46 -5.17 -15.48
CA GLY A 61 23.40 -4.20 -14.93
C GLY A 61 23.53 -4.30 -13.41
N ASN A 62 24.24 -3.33 -12.82
CA ASN A 62 24.38 -3.23 -11.36
C ASN A 62 23.07 -2.81 -10.67
N ALA A 63 22.15 -2.20 -11.40
CA ALA A 63 20.79 -1.95 -10.96
C ALA A 63 19.81 -2.20 -12.10
N ALA A 64 18.55 -2.44 -11.79
CA ALA A 64 17.51 -2.66 -12.78
C ALA A 64 16.18 -2.01 -12.37
N PHE A 65 15.51 -1.36 -13.32
CA PHE A 65 14.09 -1.02 -13.18
C PHE A 65 13.24 -2.20 -13.63
N GLY A 66 12.33 -2.66 -12.76
CA GLY A 66 11.49 -3.83 -13.03
C GLY A 66 10.40 -4.04 -12.01
N ASP A 67 10.07 -5.30 -11.76
CA ASP A 67 9.04 -5.74 -10.78
C ASP A 67 9.64 -6.10 -9.41
N GLU A 68 10.96 -6.12 -9.27
CA GLU A 68 11.66 -6.53 -8.05
C GLU A 68 12.44 -5.37 -7.41
N GLY A 69 12.58 -5.42 -6.08
CA GLY A 69 13.35 -4.45 -5.30
C GLY A 69 12.47 -3.41 -4.60
N ILE A 70 12.97 -2.18 -4.49
CA ILE A 70 12.27 -1.11 -3.76
C ILE A 70 11.38 -0.32 -4.72
N PRO A 71 10.08 -0.08 -4.40
CA PRO A 71 9.21 0.71 -5.25
C PRO A 71 9.67 2.18 -5.31
N VAL A 72 9.79 2.74 -6.52
CA VAL A 72 10.38 4.06 -6.73
C VAL A 72 9.47 5.04 -7.47
N PHE A 73 8.64 4.56 -8.38
CA PHE A 73 7.61 5.37 -9.06
C PHE A 73 6.55 4.48 -9.73
N ARG A 74 5.44 5.06 -10.16
CA ARG A 74 4.41 4.38 -10.95
C ARG A 74 4.16 5.05 -12.29
N GLN A 75 3.70 4.26 -13.25
CA GLN A 75 3.24 4.68 -14.57
C GLN A 75 1.82 4.12 -14.77
N GLY A 76 0.80 4.96 -14.61
CA GLY A 76 -0.58 4.48 -14.51
C GLY A 76 -0.75 3.57 -13.28
N GLU A 77 -1.14 2.32 -13.52
CA GLU A 77 -1.29 1.26 -12.50
C GLU A 77 -0.01 0.44 -12.27
N ARG A 78 0.97 0.52 -13.17
CA ARG A 78 2.24 -0.22 -13.06
C ARG A 78 3.14 0.47 -12.04
N VAL A 79 3.56 -0.26 -10.99
CA VAL A 79 4.59 0.19 -10.04
C VAL A 79 5.95 -0.32 -10.50
N TRP A 80 6.90 0.61 -10.65
CA TRP A 80 8.28 0.32 -10.99
C TRP A 80 9.13 0.21 -9.72
N HIS A 81 9.87 -0.89 -9.64
CA HIS A 81 10.82 -1.16 -8.56
C HIS A 81 12.25 -0.99 -9.06
N LEU A 82 13.16 -0.62 -8.16
CA LEU A 82 14.59 -0.64 -8.39
C LEU A 82 15.21 -1.81 -7.61
N SER A 83 15.74 -2.78 -8.33
CA SER A 83 16.66 -3.77 -7.78
C SER A 83 18.10 -3.31 -8.01
N ARG A 84 19.02 -3.69 -7.11
CA ARG A 84 20.41 -3.29 -7.18
C ARG A 84 21.34 -4.33 -6.56
N THR A 85 22.56 -4.40 -7.05
CA THR A 85 23.68 -5.01 -6.33
C THR A 85 24.14 -4.08 -5.22
N ASP A 86 24.66 -4.65 -4.13
CA ASP A 86 25.25 -3.86 -3.04
C ASP A 86 26.45 -3.05 -3.53
N GLY A 87 26.44 -1.75 -3.22
CA GLY A 87 27.50 -0.85 -3.60
C GLY A 87 27.14 0.61 -3.33
N PRO A 88 28.14 1.47 -3.05
CA PRO A 88 27.88 2.85 -2.63
C PRO A 88 27.21 3.70 -3.73
N TYR A 89 27.39 3.35 -5.01
CA TYR A 89 26.85 4.12 -6.13
C TYR A 89 25.41 3.76 -6.47
N THR A 90 25.07 2.47 -6.42
CA THR A 90 23.70 1.98 -6.59
C THR A 90 22.84 2.34 -5.37
N GLU A 91 23.45 2.36 -4.18
CA GLU A 91 22.82 2.87 -2.95
C GLU A 91 22.43 4.34 -3.08
N ALA A 92 23.41 5.20 -3.41
CA ALA A 92 23.19 6.62 -3.60
C ALA A 92 22.12 6.93 -4.66
N PHE A 93 21.99 6.11 -5.71
CA PHE A 93 20.96 6.29 -6.72
C PHE A 93 19.56 6.00 -6.19
N GLN A 94 19.34 4.88 -5.50
CA GLN A 94 18.04 4.58 -4.89
C GLN A 94 17.64 5.65 -3.87
N ASP A 95 18.57 6.04 -3.00
CA ASP A 95 18.32 7.04 -1.96
C ASP A 95 17.94 8.37 -2.59
N TRP A 96 18.60 8.72 -3.70
CA TRP A 96 18.24 9.91 -4.46
C TRP A 96 16.84 9.79 -5.08
N LEU A 97 16.46 8.67 -5.68
CA LEU A 97 15.10 8.46 -6.23
C LEU A 97 14.02 8.62 -5.16
N LEU A 98 14.27 8.13 -3.94
CA LEU A 98 13.34 8.19 -2.82
C LEU A 98 13.31 9.56 -2.11
N SER A 99 14.30 10.41 -2.36
CA SER A 99 14.38 11.77 -1.81
C SER A 99 13.39 12.73 -2.49
N ASP A 100 13.08 13.85 -1.84
CA ASP A 100 12.21 14.90 -2.40
C ASP A 100 12.68 15.43 -3.76
N ILE A 101 14.00 15.52 -3.96
CA ILE A 101 14.57 15.98 -5.25
C ILE A 101 14.35 14.94 -6.34
N GLY A 102 14.57 13.65 -6.03
CA GLY A 102 14.31 12.55 -6.97
C GLY A 102 12.83 12.48 -7.33
N LYS A 103 11.95 12.48 -6.33
CA LYS A 103 10.50 12.46 -6.50
C LYS A 103 9.98 13.59 -7.40
N ARG A 104 10.36 14.83 -7.09
CA ARG A 104 10.00 15.99 -7.92
C ARG A 104 10.57 15.90 -9.34
N THR A 105 11.76 15.32 -9.50
CA THR A 105 12.34 15.11 -10.83
C THR A 105 11.52 14.13 -11.65
N ILE A 106 11.09 13.02 -11.04
CA ILE A 106 10.24 12.02 -11.68
C ILE A 106 8.88 12.62 -12.06
N GLU A 107 8.24 13.33 -11.14
CA GLU A 107 6.89 13.91 -11.36
C GLU A 107 6.88 15.10 -12.33
N SER A 108 8.02 15.77 -12.51
CA SER A 108 8.15 16.84 -13.51
C SER A 108 8.37 16.32 -14.94
N PHE A 109 8.50 15.01 -15.13
CA PHE A 109 8.59 14.45 -16.46
C PHE A 109 7.21 14.39 -17.13
N ALA A 110 7.02 15.27 -18.12
CA ALA A 110 5.81 15.34 -18.92
C ALA A 110 6.09 15.00 -20.39
N THR A 111 5.16 14.27 -20.99
CA THR A 111 5.08 14.06 -22.45
C THR A 111 3.77 14.68 -22.92
N ASP A 112 3.82 15.52 -23.95
CA ASP A 112 2.64 16.25 -24.47
C ASP A 112 1.85 17.01 -23.38
N GLY A 113 2.57 17.58 -22.40
CA GLY A 113 1.98 18.34 -21.30
C GLY A 113 1.32 17.50 -20.19
N THR A 114 1.38 16.17 -20.30
CA THR A 114 0.83 15.25 -19.29
C THR A 114 1.96 14.57 -18.52
N ASN A 115 1.91 14.63 -17.18
CA ASN A 115 2.87 13.93 -16.33
C ASN A 115 2.67 12.42 -16.47
N LEU A 116 3.73 11.71 -16.87
CA LEU A 116 3.66 10.28 -17.16
C LEU A 116 3.89 9.40 -15.92
N PHE A 117 4.59 9.94 -14.92
CA PHE A 117 5.00 9.21 -13.73
C PHE A 117 4.53 9.91 -12.45
N SER A 118 4.28 9.12 -11.42
CA SER A 118 3.97 9.58 -10.06
C SER A 118 4.86 8.87 -9.06
N THR A 119 5.26 9.56 -7.98
CA THR A 119 6.00 8.94 -6.88
C THR A 119 5.12 8.54 -5.70
N ASP A 120 3.82 8.75 -5.84
CA ASP A 120 2.82 8.10 -5.00
C ASP A 120 2.73 6.63 -5.38
N VAL A 121 3.66 5.86 -4.81
CA VAL A 121 3.76 4.41 -4.91
C VAL A 121 3.10 3.72 -3.72
N ALA A 122 2.20 4.41 -3.01
CA ALA A 122 1.39 3.76 -1.99
C ALA A 122 0.81 2.49 -2.62
N VAL A 123 1.25 1.34 -2.09
CA VAL A 123 0.74 0.03 -2.47
C VAL A 123 -0.74 0.13 -2.15
N ARG A 124 -1.55 0.36 -3.17
CA ARG A 124 -2.96 0.03 -3.09
C ARG A 124 -2.91 -1.48 -2.99
N GLU A 125 -2.94 -1.99 -1.76
CA GLU A 125 -3.33 -3.37 -1.53
C GLU A 125 -4.57 -3.55 -2.40
N VAL A 126 -4.39 -4.27 -3.51
CA VAL A 126 -5.53 -4.90 -4.14
C VAL A 126 -5.94 -5.87 -3.05
N ALA A 127 -6.89 -5.44 -2.23
CA ALA A 127 -7.61 -6.33 -1.35
C ALA A 127 -8.01 -7.47 -2.27
N VAL A 128 -7.34 -8.61 -2.11
CA VAL A 128 -7.88 -9.88 -2.59
C VAL A 128 -9.23 -9.88 -1.92
N VAL A 129 -10.28 -9.64 -2.70
CA VAL A 129 -11.65 -9.78 -2.22
C VAL A 129 -11.69 -11.22 -1.75
N ALA A 130 -11.59 -11.42 -0.45
CA ALA A 130 -11.75 -12.74 0.12
C ALA A 130 -13.11 -13.19 -0.39
N GLU A 131 -13.16 -14.34 -1.07
CA GLU A 131 -14.45 -14.87 -1.46
C GLU A 131 -15.25 -15.06 -0.18
N ILE A 132 -16.36 -14.35 -0.07
CA ILE A 132 -17.25 -14.47 1.07
C ILE A 132 -17.93 -15.83 0.91
N THR A 133 -17.51 -16.80 1.70
CA THR A 133 -17.84 -18.23 1.53
C THR A 133 -18.89 -18.76 2.51
N GLY A 134 -19.43 -17.91 3.39
CA GLY A 134 -20.44 -18.30 4.37
C GLY A 134 -21.79 -18.73 3.77
N ASP A 135 -22.56 -19.52 4.53
CA ASP A 135 -23.91 -19.95 4.14
C ASP A 135 -24.90 -18.78 4.23
N VAL A 136 -25.39 -18.33 3.07
CA VAL A 136 -26.31 -17.18 2.94
C VAL A 136 -27.65 -17.43 3.65
N ALA A 137 -28.18 -18.65 3.62
CA ALA A 137 -29.48 -18.95 4.23
C ALA A 137 -29.37 -18.94 5.76
N MET A 138 -28.30 -19.56 6.28
CA MET A 138 -27.95 -19.46 7.69
C MET A 138 -27.69 -18.01 8.10
N GLY A 139 -27.01 -17.25 7.25
CA GLY A 139 -26.72 -15.84 7.48
C GLY A 139 -27.96 -14.97 7.63
N GLU A 140 -28.99 -15.19 6.80
CA GLU A 140 -30.27 -14.50 6.93
C GLU A 140 -30.97 -14.85 8.26
N GLU A 141 -31.03 -16.14 8.59
CA GLU A 141 -31.65 -16.63 9.83
C GLU A 141 -30.96 -16.03 11.06
N MET A 142 -29.62 -16.09 11.11
CA MET A 142 -28.84 -15.55 12.22
C MET A 142 -28.94 -14.03 12.29
N SER A 143 -28.94 -13.33 11.15
CA SER A 143 -29.14 -11.88 11.12
C SER A 143 -30.48 -11.48 11.74
N LEU A 144 -31.57 -12.17 11.38
CA LEU A 144 -32.89 -11.91 11.94
C LEU A 144 -32.96 -12.21 13.44
N LYS A 145 -32.41 -13.37 13.85
CA LYS A 145 -32.41 -13.84 15.24
C LYS A 145 -31.60 -12.93 16.16
N HIS A 146 -30.41 -12.54 15.73
CA HIS A 146 -29.44 -11.86 16.58
C HIS A 146 -29.49 -10.33 16.43
N CYS A 147 -29.62 -9.82 15.20
CA CYS A 147 -29.55 -8.38 14.92
C CYS A 147 -30.93 -7.72 14.77
N GLY A 148 -31.98 -8.51 14.46
CA GLY A 148 -33.30 -8.02 14.04
C GLY A 148 -34.07 -7.20 15.08
N ARG A 149 -33.69 -7.28 16.37
CA ARG A 149 -34.24 -6.43 17.44
C ARG A 149 -33.85 -4.96 17.26
N CYS A 150 -32.65 -4.70 16.74
CA CYS A 150 -32.12 -3.35 16.58
C CYS A 150 -32.16 -2.93 15.10
N HIS A 151 -31.67 -3.78 14.21
CA HIS A 151 -31.49 -3.45 12.80
C HIS A 151 -32.63 -3.97 11.94
N VAL A 152 -33.06 -3.18 10.95
CA VAL A 152 -33.84 -3.71 9.83
C VAL A 152 -32.90 -4.57 8.98
N VAL A 153 -33.16 -5.88 8.95
CA VAL A 153 -32.36 -6.88 8.25
C VAL A 153 -32.89 -7.09 6.84
N ASN A 154 -34.21 -7.24 6.71
CA ASN A 154 -34.92 -7.37 5.43
C ASN A 154 -36.38 -6.89 5.59
N GLU A 155 -37.21 -7.11 4.56
CA GLU A 155 -38.61 -6.69 4.59
C GLU A 155 -39.44 -7.37 5.69
N THR A 156 -39.03 -8.55 6.18
CA THR A 156 -39.81 -9.29 7.19
C THR A 156 -39.80 -8.62 8.57
N ASN A 157 -38.76 -7.85 8.91
CA ASN A 157 -38.66 -7.12 10.18
C ASN A 157 -38.66 -5.59 10.01
N ARG A 158 -38.99 -5.06 8.83
CA ARG A 158 -38.96 -3.62 8.50
C ARG A 158 -39.64 -2.72 9.52
N MET A 159 -40.76 -3.17 10.09
CA MET A 159 -41.55 -2.40 11.06
C MET A 159 -41.29 -2.79 12.53
N ASN A 160 -40.38 -3.74 12.77
CA ASN A 160 -40.13 -4.34 14.08
C ASN A 160 -38.74 -4.02 14.65
N ALA A 161 -37.97 -3.16 13.98
CA ALA A 161 -36.63 -2.74 14.38
C ALA A 161 -36.60 -1.31 14.95
N ILE A 162 -35.49 -0.94 15.59
CA ILE A 162 -35.30 0.40 16.15
C ILE A 162 -34.98 1.39 15.02
N GLY A 163 -35.82 2.40 14.82
CA GLY A 163 -35.66 3.38 13.74
C GLY A 163 -34.41 4.27 13.83
N SER A 164 -33.75 4.34 15.00
CA SER A 164 -32.51 5.10 15.20
C SER A 164 -31.24 4.31 14.90
N THR A 165 -31.32 3.01 14.63
CA THR A 165 -30.18 2.18 14.20
C THR A 165 -30.22 1.95 12.69
N PRO A 166 -29.06 1.95 12.01
CA PRO A 166 -29.02 1.84 10.55
C PRO A 166 -29.55 0.48 10.07
N SER A 167 -30.27 0.43 8.95
CA SER A 167 -30.64 -0.84 8.32
C SER A 167 -29.43 -1.54 7.71
N PHE A 168 -29.51 -2.85 7.47
CA PHE A 168 -28.46 -3.59 6.75
C PHE A 168 -28.24 -3.01 5.36
N GLY A 169 -29.32 -2.68 4.64
CA GLY A 169 -29.24 -2.01 3.32
C GLY A 169 -28.53 -0.65 3.38
N LEU A 170 -28.74 0.15 4.44
CA LEU A 170 -27.99 1.39 4.64
C LEU A 170 -26.52 1.10 4.92
N MET A 171 -26.20 0.13 5.79
CA MET A 171 -24.81 -0.21 6.09
C MET A 171 -24.05 -0.72 4.86
N ARG A 172 -24.73 -1.34 3.90
CA ARG A 172 -24.15 -1.74 2.62
C ARG A 172 -23.66 -0.60 1.73
N THR A 173 -24.03 0.66 2.02
CA THR A 173 -23.49 1.82 1.30
C THR A 173 -22.09 2.21 1.80
N PHE A 174 -21.63 1.68 2.93
CA PHE A 174 -20.33 2.05 3.49
C PHE A 174 -19.18 1.32 2.79
N PRO A 175 -18.06 2.00 2.46
CA PRO A 175 -16.91 1.36 1.83
C PRO A 175 -16.30 0.22 2.66
N ASP A 176 -16.42 0.31 3.99
CA ASP A 176 -15.87 -0.63 4.98
C ASP A 176 -16.95 -1.57 5.57
N TRP A 177 -18.09 -1.74 4.89
CA TRP A 177 -19.22 -2.53 5.39
C TRP A 177 -18.81 -3.94 5.83
N GLU A 178 -17.98 -4.63 5.03
CA GLU A 178 -17.58 -6.01 5.27
C GLU A 178 -16.82 -6.13 6.60
N GLY A 179 -15.82 -5.27 6.81
CA GLY A 179 -15.07 -5.23 8.08
C GLY A 179 -15.95 -4.88 9.27
N ARG A 180 -16.98 -4.04 9.10
CA ARG A 180 -17.94 -3.72 10.17
C ARG A 180 -18.79 -4.93 10.55
N PHE A 181 -19.21 -5.75 9.58
CA PHE A 181 -20.00 -6.96 9.83
C PHE A 181 -19.14 -8.11 10.36
N LEU A 182 -17.88 -8.24 9.94
CA LEU A 182 -16.97 -9.25 10.48
C LEU A 182 -16.50 -8.93 11.90
N ALA A 183 -16.37 -7.64 12.24
CA ALA A 183 -15.84 -7.20 13.55
C ALA A 183 -16.89 -6.53 14.44
N PHE A 184 -18.19 -6.69 14.17
CA PHE A 184 -19.24 -5.93 14.86
C PHE A 184 -19.15 -6.08 16.38
N TYR A 185 -18.79 -7.27 16.88
CA TYR A 185 -18.67 -7.59 18.30
C TYR A 185 -17.61 -6.76 19.04
N ALA A 186 -16.68 -6.14 18.30
CA ALA A 186 -15.67 -5.21 18.82
C ALA A 186 -16.04 -3.73 18.61
N LEU A 187 -17.13 -3.44 17.88
CA LEU A 187 -17.55 -2.09 17.54
C LEU A 187 -18.76 -1.64 18.37
N ASN A 188 -18.62 -0.52 19.06
CA ASN A 188 -19.69 0.05 19.87
C ASN A 188 -20.99 0.22 19.07
N PRO A 189 -22.16 -0.14 19.64
CA PRO A 189 -22.38 -0.51 21.05
C PRO A 189 -22.26 -2.01 21.38
N HIS A 190 -21.93 -2.87 20.41
CA HIS A 190 -22.06 -4.33 20.52
C HIS A 190 -21.20 -5.03 21.59
N PRO A 191 -19.97 -4.58 21.93
CA PRO A 191 -19.16 -5.25 22.95
C PRO A 191 -19.86 -5.36 24.32
N ALA A 192 -20.83 -4.49 24.61
CA ALA A 192 -21.57 -4.53 25.87
C ALA A 192 -22.58 -5.69 25.96
N PHE A 193 -22.92 -6.33 24.84
CA PHE A 193 -23.97 -7.35 24.80
C PHE A 193 -23.75 -8.48 23.80
N THR A 194 -22.55 -8.61 23.26
CA THR A 194 -22.18 -9.68 22.33
C THR A 194 -21.16 -10.62 22.98
N GLN A 195 -21.36 -11.91 22.81
CA GLN A 195 -20.37 -12.94 23.06
C GLN A 195 -20.15 -13.77 21.80
N VAL A 196 -18.90 -13.88 21.38
CA VAL A 196 -18.47 -14.74 20.28
C VAL A 196 -17.77 -15.94 20.88
N ALA A 197 -18.30 -17.14 20.60
CA ALA A 197 -17.76 -18.40 21.10
C ALA A 197 -16.27 -18.50 20.78
N GLU A 198 -15.47 -18.87 21.78
CA GLU A 198 -14.01 -19.05 21.69
C GLU A 198 -13.19 -17.78 21.37
N VAL A 199 -13.84 -16.62 21.22
CA VAL A 199 -13.19 -15.37 20.81
C VAL A 199 -13.28 -14.29 21.90
N THR A 200 -14.46 -14.06 22.47
CA THR A 200 -14.65 -13.03 23.50
C THR A 200 -14.59 -13.65 24.90
N GLU A 201 -14.01 -12.91 25.84
CA GLU A 201 -14.14 -13.26 27.27
C GLU A 201 -15.58 -13.10 27.76
N PRO A 202 -16.00 -13.85 28.79
CA PRO A 202 -17.29 -13.62 29.46
C PRO A 202 -17.40 -12.20 30.02
N PHE A 203 -18.63 -11.70 30.17
CA PHE A 203 -18.85 -10.40 30.81
C PHE A 203 -18.33 -10.42 32.26
N PRO A 204 -17.61 -9.39 32.71
CA PRO A 204 -17.20 -9.28 34.11
C PRO A 204 -18.42 -9.31 35.04
N GLU A 205 -18.32 -9.98 36.19
CA GLU A 205 -19.43 -10.09 37.15
C GLU A 205 -19.96 -8.73 37.62
N ASN A 206 -19.08 -7.72 37.69
CA ASN A 206 -19.41 -6.36 38.11
C ASN A 206 -19.93 -5.45 36.97
N LEU A 207 -19.92 -5.93 35.71
CA LEU A 207 -20.40 -5.23 34.52
C LEU A 207 -21.13 -6.21 33.59
N PRO A 208 -22.26 -6.80 34.04
CA PRO A 208 -23.03 -7.71 33.21
C PRO A 208 -23.63 -6.97 32.01
N SER A 209 -23.99 -7.74 30.97
CA SER A 209 -24.65 -7.17 29.80
C SER A 209 -25.95 -6.44 30.19
N PRO A 210 -26.22 -5.24 29.63
CA PRO A 210 -27.42 -4.47 29.95
C PRO A 210 -28.70 -5.06 29.34
N ILE A 211 -28.58 -6.05 28.44
CA ILE A 211 -29.69 -6.74 27.78
C ILE A 211 -29.36 -8.24 27.68
N ALA A 212 -30.34 -9.06 27.28
CA ALA A 212 -30.06 -10.46 26.96
C ALA A 212 -28.93 -10.54 25.90
N PRO A 213 -27.81 -11.21 26.20
CA PRO A 213 -26.68 -11.30 25.29
C PRO A 213 -27.03 -11.94 23.96
N LEU A 214 -26.35 -11.45 22.94
CA LEU A 214 -26.25 -12.09 21.64
C LEU A 214 -25.05 -13.03 21.70
N GLU A 215 -25.31 -14.32 21.51
CA GLU A 215 -24.27 -15.37 21.46
C GLU A 215 -24.17 -15.86 20.02
N VAL A 216 -22.96 -15.85 19.45
CA VAL A 216 -22.68 -16.29 18.08
C VAL A 216 -21.33 -17.01 17.98
N THR A 217 -21.12 -17.75 16.91
CA THR A 217 -19.85 -18.38 16.52
C THR A 217 -19.19 -17.62 15.37
N LEU A 218 -17.92 -17.90 15.09
CA LEU A 218 -17.24 -17.34 13.91
C LEU A 218 -17.93 -17.79 12.59
N ASP A 219 -18.36 -19.05 12.50
CA ASP A 219 -19.09 -19.55 11.33
C ASP A 219 -20.41 -18.80 11.09
N GLU A 220 -21.13 -18.46 12.17
CA GLU A 220 -22.33 -17.63 12.09
C GLU A 220 -22.03 -16.18 11.67
N ILE A 221 -20.89 -15.62 12.10
CA ILE A 221 -20.44 -14.29 11.66
C ILE A 221 -20.12 -14.30 10.15
N ASP A 222 -19.41 -15.32 9.67
CA ASP A 222 -19.10 -15.48 8.26
C ASP A 222 -20.37 -15.68 7.41
N ALA A 223 -21.34 -16.46 7.92
CA ALA A 223 -22.66 -16.61 7.31
C ALA A 223 -23.42 -15.27 7.25
N ILE A 224 -23.44 -14.50 8.34
CA ILE A 224 -24.05 -13.16 8.38
C ILE A 224 -23.41 -12.24 7.34
N ALA A 225 -22.07 -12.21 7.26
CA ALA A 225 -21.36 -11.40 6.28
C ALA A 225 -21.69 -11.84 4.84
N ALA A 226 -21.79 -13.14 4.59
CA ALA A 226 -22.21 -13.70 3.30
C ALA A 226 -23.62 -13.28 2.90
N TYR A 227 -24.58 -13.38 3.82
CA TYR A 227 -25.93 -12.90 3.58
C TYR A 227 -25.96 -11.40 3.27
N VAL A 228 -25.28 -10.60 4.08
CA VAL A 228 -25.21 -9.15 3.92
C VAL A 228 -24.60 -8.76 2.57
N ALA A 229 -23.62 -9.51 2.07
CA ALA A 229 -23.04 -9.29 0.74
C ALA A 229 -24.09 -9.33 -0.38
N THR A 230 -25.12 -10.18 -0.23
CA THR A 230 -26.24 -10.32 -1.20
C THR A 230 -27.23 -9.15 -1.16
N ILE A 231 -27.23 -8.35 -0.09
CA ILE A 231 -28.12 -7.22 0.06
C ILE A 231 -27.65 -6.07 -0.84
N ALA A 232 -28.56 -5.59 -1.70
CA ALA A 232 -28.31 -4.40 -2.50
C ALA A 232 -28.15 -3.16 -1.57
N PRO A 233 -27.14 -2.30 -1.80
CA PRO A 233 -27.01 -1.05 -1.08
C PRO A 233 -28.28 -0.20 -1.21
N ALA A 234 -28.73 0.40 -0.11
CA ALA A 234 -29.91 1.25 -0.11
C ALA A 234 -29.73 2.48 -1.01
N ASP A 235 -30.76 2.82 -1.77
CA ASP A 235 -30.83 4.09 -2.48
C ASP A 235 -31.15 5.21 -1.49
N LEU A 236 -30.17 6.09 -1.25
CA LEU A 236 -30.31 7.24 -0.36
C LEU A 236 -30.84 8.49 -1.07
N GLY A 237 -31.14 8.39 -2.37
CA GLY A 237 -31.53 9.51 -3.20
C GLY A 237 -30.38 10.49 -3.47
N ALA A 238 -30.72 11.63 -4.08
CA ALA A 238 -29.75 12.66 -4.39
C ALA A 238 -29.18 13.30 -3.11
N PRO A 239 -27.91 13.73 -3.11
CA PRO A 239 -27.33 14.44 -1.98
C PRO A 239 -28.19 15.64 -1.56
N VAL A 240 -28.39 15.80 -0.25
CA VAL A 240 -29.10 16.95 0.30
C VAL A 240 -28.31 18.21 -0.04
N ARG A 241 -28.89 19.05 -0.92
CA ARG A 241 -28.32 20.36 -1.23
C ARG A 241 -28.66 21.31 -0.09
N SER A 242 -27.67 21.73 0.68
CA SER A 242 -27.82 22.86 1.59
C SER A 242 -28.09 24.12 0.77
N GLN A 243 -29.17 24.83 1.08
CA GLN A 243 -29.40 26.20 0.62
C GLN A 243 -28.54 27.17 1.42
#